data_AF-A0A496XJ98-F1
#
_entry.id   AF-A0A496XJ98-F1
#
_cell.length_a   1.000
_cell.length_b   1.000
_cell.length_c   1.000
_cell.angle_alpha   90.00
_cell.angle_beta   90.00
_cell.angle_gamma   90.00
#
_symmetry.space_group_name_H-M   'P 1'
#
loop_
_entity.id
_entity.type
_entity.pdbx_description
1 polymer ?
#
loop_
_entity_poly.entity_id
_entity_poly.type
_entity_poly.pdbx_seq_one_letter_code
_entity_poly.pdbx_strand_id
1 'polypeptide(L)'
;MDAIDTFDIENLSVEILHDDTCMDLEDALGECEIKLCSFEPHSTLSDLNEFGSAEEILAECKKGTFTPFLLYKYEHGQVMYTAVEAGGEVGYPFSDRWDAGCVGFILVPVEGYDEPLEAANSYLSSVTDWCNGSIYGYTIADDDGEQLDSCWGFVGFEWVEQAAKEAAQALLEHLPKQLEIAGLSV
;
A
#
# COMPACT_ATOMS: atom_id res chain seq x y z
N MET A 1 -8.55 20.84 -0.57
CA MET A 1 -7.21 20.24 -0.80
C MET A 1 -6.80 20.61 -2.20
N ASP A 2 -5.53 20.89 -2.42
CA ASP A 2 -5.02 21.07 -3.78
C ASP A 2 -4.77 19.69 -4.39
N ALA A 3 -5.08 19.52 -5.68
CA ALA A 3 -4.77 18.28 -6.40
C ALA A 3 -3.25 18.09 -6.45
N ILE A 4 -2.81 16.87 -6.18
CA ILE A 4 -1.41 16.46 -6.27
C ILE A 4 -1.04 16.26 -7.73
N ASP A 5 -1.96 15.68 -8.49
CA ASP A 5 -1.84 15.48 -9.92
C ASP A 5 -3.20 15.63 -10.59
N THR A 6 -3.16 16.02 -11.87
CA THR A 6 -4.35 16.25 -12.69
C THR A 6 -4.04 15.84 -14.13
N PHE A 7 -4.93 15.04 -14.71
CA PHE A 7 -4.82 14.65 -16.11
C PHE A 7 -6.19 14.42 -16.72
N ASP A 8 -6.27 14.55 -18.05
CA ASP A 8 -7.50 14.36 -18.80
C ASP A 8 -7.48 13.03 -19.56
N ILE A 9 -8.64 12.35 -19.59
CA ILE A 9 -8.90 11.18 -20.42
C ILE A 9 -10.13 11.48 -21.27
N GLU A 10 -9.91 11.79 -22.55
CA GLU A 10 -10.95 12.26 -23.47
C GLU A 10 -11.69 13.51 -22.95
N ASN A 11 -12.97 13.40 -22.62
CA ASN A 11 -13.80 14.46 -22.06
C ASN A 11 -13.92 14.41 -20.54
N LEU A 12 -13.13 13.57 -19.88
CA LEU A 12 -13.10 13.42 -18.43
C LEU A 12 -11.85 14.08 -17.86
N SER A 13 -12.02 14.85 -16.79
CA SER A 13 -10.91 15.38 -16.00
C SER A 13 -10.76 14.54 -14.73
N VAL A 14 -9.53 14.12 -14.45
CA VAL A 14 -9.19 13.29 -13.29
C VAL A 14 -8.26 14.08 -12.38
N GLU A 15 -8.63 14.17 -11.11
CA GLU A 15 -7.80 14.77 -10.06
C GLU A 15 -7.42 13.71 -9.04
N ILE A 16 -6.14 13.66 -8.67
CA ILE A 16 -5.63 12.85 -7.56
C ILE A 16 -5.37 13.76 -6.37
N LEU A 17 -5.87 13.40 -5.21
CA LEU A 17 -5.83 14.18 -3.98
C LEU A 17 -5.25 13.35 -2.83
N HIS A 18 -4.66 14.03 -1.84
CA HIS A 18 -4.28 13.39 -0.59
C HIS A 18 -5.53 13.03 0.21
N ASP A 19 -5.55 11.82 0.76
CA ASP A 19 -6.56 11.37 1.69
C ASP A 19 -6.04 11.46 3.12
N ASP A 20 -6.46 12.52 3.82
CA ASP A 20 -6.06 12.77 5.20
C ASP A 20 -6.92 11.99 6.22
N THR A 21 -7.84 11.12 5.77
CA THR A 21 -8.85 10.47 6.62
C THR A 21 -8.56 9.02 6.97
N CYS A 22 -7.65 8.37 6.25
CA CYS A 22 -7.26 6.99 6.53
C CYS A 22 -6.34 6.94 7.76
N MET A 23 -6.86 6.37 8.86
CA MET A 23 -6.19 6.41 10.17
C MET A 23 -5.58 5.07 10.60
N ASP A 24 -6.12 3.94 10.14
CA ASP A 24 -5.74 2.60 10.61
C ASP A 24 -5.18 1.74 9.46
N LEU A 25 -4.07 1.04 9.70
CA LEU A 25 -3.37 0.24 8.67
C LEU A 25 -4.23 -0.91 8.14
N GLU A 26 -5.00 -1.57 9.01
CA GLU A 26 -5.89 -2.68 8.62
C GLU A 26 -7.02 -2.20 7.71
N ASP A 27 -7.57 -1.01 7.96
CA ASP A 27 -8.56 -0.39 7.08
C ASP A 27 -7.93 0.00 5.73
N ALA A 28 -6.66 0.41 5.74
CA ALA A 28 -5.93 0.88 4.57
C ALA A 28 -5.48 -0.26 3.64
N LEU A 29 -5.00 -1.37 4.20
CA LEU A 29 -4.41 -2.49 3.45
C LEU A 29 -5.33 -3.72 3.37
N GLY A 30 -6.43 -3.72 4.14
CA GLY A 30 -7.28 -4.89 4.31
C GLY A 30 -6.64 -5.99 5.18
N GLU A 31 -7.41 -7.06 5.38
CA GLU A 31 -6.91 -8.24 6.11
C GLU A 31 -5.78 -8.93 5.32
N CYS A 32 -4.61 -9.07 5.93
CA CYS A 32 -3.47 -9.79 5.37
C CYS A 32 -3.06 -10.95 6.29
N GLU A 33 -2.75 -12.10 5.70
CA GLU A 33 -2.24 -13.26 6.44
C GLU A 33 -0.76 -13.10 6.84
N ILE A 34 -0.04 -12.18 6.22
CA ILE A 34 1.34 -11.82 6.57
C ILE A 34 1.34 -11.13 7.93
N LYS A 35 2.17 -11.62 8.85
CA LYS A 35 2.23 -11.11 10.23
C LYS A 35 3.45 -10.24 10.42
N LEU A 36 3.24 -8.98 10.81
CA LEU A 36 4.29 -8.05 11.15
C LEU A 36 4.52 -8.08 12.66
N CYS A 37 5.78 -8.15 13.08
CA CYS A 37 6.17 -8.13 14.49
C CYS A 37 7.32 -7.15 14.69
N SER A 38 7.02 -5.92 15.12
CA SER A 38 8.03 -4.92 15.48
C SER A 38 8.19 -4.83 17.01
N PHE A 39 9.41 -4.99 17.50
CA PHE A 39 9.73 -4.85 18.93
C PHE A 39 10.23 -3.44 19.28
N GLU A 40 10.01 -2.47 18.40
CA GLU A 40 10.31 -1.07 18.69
C GLU A 40 9.40 -0.53 19.79
N PRO A 41 9.97 0.07 20.86
CA PRO A 41 9.17 0.67 21.90
C PRO A 41 8.40 1.88 21.34
N HIS A 42 7.11 1.96 21.67
CA HIS A 42 6.24 3.09 21.31
C HIS A 42 6.02 3.31 19.81
N SER A 43 6.05 2.25 19.00
CA SER A 43 5.72 2.34 17.57
C SER A 43 4.28 1.87 17.30
N THR A 44 3.57 2.51 16.36
CA THR A 44 2.24 2.07 15.93
C THR A 44 2.26 0.64 15.39
N LEU A 45 3.39 0.21 14.80
CA LEU A 45 3.55 -1.17 14.35
C LEU A 45 3.67 -2.18 15.48
N SER A 46 4.18 -1.77 16.65
CA SER A 46 4.23 -2.67 17.82
C SER A 46 2.85 -2.98 18.40
N ASP A 47 1.87 -2.10 18.18
CA ASP A 47 0.47 -2.33 18.54
C ASP A 47 -0.17 -3.41 17.64
N LEU A 48 0.42 -3.68 16.47
CA LEU A 48 -0.02 -4.71 15.52
C LEU A 48 0.63 -6.09 15.79
N ASN A 49 1.47 -6.20 16.81
CA ASN A 49 2.16 -7.45 17.10
C ASN A 49 1.18 -8.55 17.52
N GLU A 50 1.11 -9.62 16.73
CA GLU A 50 0.39 -10.83 17.13
C GLU A 50 1.17 -11.69 18.13
N PHE A 51 2.49 -11.51 18.21
CA PHE A 51 3.38 -12.27 19.09
C PHE A 51 4.07 -11.35 20.10
N GLY A 52 4.12 -11.77 21.36
CA GLY A 52 4.68 -10.97 22.45
C GLY A 52 6.20 -11.08 22.58
N SER A 53 6.83 -12.05 21.92
CA SER A 53 8.28 -12.25 21.99
C SER A 53 8.86 -13.00 20.80
N ALA A 54 10.17 -12.85 20.59
CA ALA A 54 10.91 -13.62 19.59
C ALA A 54 10.86 -15.14 19.85
N GLU A 55 10.72 -15.59 21.11
CA GLU A 55 10.61 -17.01 21.45
C GLU A 55 9.30 -17.63 20.94
N GLU A 56 8.20 -16.87 21.02
CA GLU A 56 6.90 -17.29 20.49
C GLU A 56 6.93 -17.38 18.97
N ILE A 57 7.53 -16.39 18.29
CA ILE A 57 7.73 -16.40 16.84
C ILE A 57 8.52 -17.64 16.42
N LEU A 58 9.64 -17.92 17.09
CA LEU A 58 10.45 -19.11 16.79
C LEU A 58 9.68 -20.42 17.02
N ALA A 59 8.82 -20.48 18.05
CA ALA A 59 7.97 -21.63 18.31
C ALA A 59 6.93 -21.82 17.20
N GLU A 60 6.37 -20.74 16.67
CA GLU A 60 5.43 -20.76 15.56
C GLU A 60 6.11 -21.20 14.25
N CYS A 61 7.25 -20.61 13.89
CA CYS A 61 7.99 -21.01 12.68
C CYS A 61 8.43 -22.49 12.72
N LYS A 62 8.72 -23.04 13.91
CA LYS A 62 9.04 -24.48 14.07
C LYS A 62 7.87 -25.41 13.74
N LYS A 63 6.63 -24.93 13.77
CA LYS A 63 5.46 -25.70 13.32
C LYS A 63 5.42 -25.83 11.79
N GLY A 64 6.20 -25.02 11.06
CA GLY A 64 6.26 -25.02 9.61
C GLY A 64 5.10 -24.26 8.94
N THR A 65 4.41 -23.39 9.68
CA THR A 65 3.26 -22.59 9.21
C THR A 65 3.70 -21.32 8.48
N PHE A 66 4.84 -20.74 8.88
CA PHE A 66 5.35 -19.49 8.32
C PHE A 66 6.82 -19.59 7.94
N THR A 67 7.20 -18.82 6.92
CA THR A 67 8.58 -18.48 6.57
C THR A 67 8.95 -17.14 7.23
N PRO A 68 9.92 -17.12 8.17
CA PRO A 68 10.33 -15.90 8.85
C PRO A 68 11.41 -15.12 8.10
N PHE A 69 11.26 -13.80 8.09
CA PHE A 69 12.29 -12.86 7.63
C PHE A 69 12.59 -11.82 8.70
N LEU A 70 13.81 -11.27 8.67
CA LEU A 70 14.20 -10.16 9.53
C LEU A 70 13.57 -8.88 8.99
N LEU A 71 12.89 -8.15 9.87
CA LEU A 71 12.32 -6.84 9.56
C LEU A 71 13.33 -5.75 9.89
N TYR A 72 13.68 -4.96 8.89
CA TYR A 72 14.55 -3.80 9.00
C TYR A 72 13.78 -2.51 8.76
N LYS A 73 14.19 -1.45 9.46
CA LYS A 73 13.64 -0.11 9.33
C LYS A 73 14.77 0.89 9.12
N TYR A 74 14.53 1.89 8.29
CA TYR A 74 15.29 3.14 8.19
C TYR A 74 14.37 4.31 8.54
N GLU A 75 14.84 5.30 9.28
CA GLU A 75 14.07 6.49 9.66
C GLU A 75 14.93 7.76 9.73
N HIS A 76 14.72 8.68 8.79
CA HIS A 76 15.33 10.02 8.82
C HIS A 76 14.37 11.05 8.18
N GLY A 77 13.26 11.30 8.87
CA GLY A 77 12.16 12.15 8.39
C GLY A 77 11.08 11.36 7.65
N GLN A 78 11.48 10.49 6.73
CA GLN A 78 10.62 9.41 6.20
C GLN A 78 11.06 8.08 6.77
N VAL A 79 10.15 7.11 6.76
CA VAL A 79 10.39 5.74 7.17
C VAL A 79 10.48 4.83 5.95
N MET A 80 11.27 3.77 6.03
CA MET A 80 11.29 2.67 5.05
C MET A 80 11.44 1.34 5.78
N TYR A 81 10.58 0.38 5.45
CA TYR A 81 10.68 -0.99 5.93
C TYR A 81 11.14 -1.94 4.83
N THR A 82 11.90 -2.97 5.20
CA THR A 82 12.32 -4.03 4.28
C THR A 82 12.55 -5.35 5.01
N ALA A 83 12.30 -6.45 4.30
CA ALA A 83 12.54 -7.81 4.78
C ALA A 83 13.83 -8.37 4.19
N VAL A 84 14.60 -9.08 5.02
CA VAL A 84 15.78 -9.84 4.57
C VAL A 84 15.77 -11.27 5.14
N GLU A 85 16.41 -12.20 4.44
CA GLU A 85 16.52 -13.59 4.90
C GLU A 85 17.26 -13.71 6.23
N ALA A 86 16.68 -14.48 7.15
CA ALA A 86 17.32 -14.81 8.41
C ALA A 86 18.52 -15.74 8.16
N GLY A 87 19.74 -15.19 8.21
CA GLY A 87 20.98 -15.94 8.03
C GLY A 87 21.52 -16.00 6.60
N GLY A 88 20.97 -15.20 5.67
CA GLY A 88 21.51 -15.05 4.31
C GLY A 88 22.85 -14.28 4.27
N GLU A 89 23.59 -14.42 3.16
CA GLU A 89 24.85 -13.66 2.91
C GLU A 89 24.61 -12.15 2.76
N VAL A 90 23.36 -11.74 2.50
CA VAL A 90 22.94 -10.34 2.38
C VAL A 90 22.89 -9.72 3.79
N GLY A 91 24.07 -9.34 4.26
CA GLY A 91 24.21 -8.54 5.47
C GLY A 91 23.55 -7.18 5.27
N TYR A 92 22.83 -6.72 6.31
CA TYR A 92 22.40 -5.34 6.53
C TYR A 92 21.90 -4.56 5.28
N PRO A 93 20.57 -4.33 5.11
CA PRO A 93 20.00 -3.86 3.86
C PRO A 93 20.25 -2.38 3.54
N PHE A 94 20.88 -1.62 4.43
CA PHE A 94 21.07 -0.18 4.28
C PHE A 94 22.55 0.21 4.18
N SER A 95 22.81 1.39 3.61
CA SER A 95 24.16 1.98 3.64
C SER A 95 24.39 2.82 4.89
N ASP A 96 23.33 3.36 5.49
CA ASP A 96 23.36 4.13 6.74
C ASP A 96 23.38 3.20 7.95
N ARG A 97 24.12 3.53 9.02
CA ARG A 97 24.25 2.68 10.23
C ARG A 97 23.65 3.29 11.50
N TRP A 98 23.12 4.49 11.41
CA TRP A 98 22.67 5.28 12.55
C TRP A 98 21.16 5.27 12.65
N ASP A 99 20.53 5.50 11.51
CA ASP A 99 19.10 5.70 11.35
C ASP A 99 18.39 4.42 10.87
N ALA A 100 19.13 3.30 10.81
CA ALA A 100 18.61 2.02 10.39
C ALA A 100 19.01 0.86 11.31
N GLY A 101 18.12 -0.14 11.39
CA GLY A 101 18.32 -1.30 12.26
C GLY A 101 17.31 -2.41 12.03
N CYS A 102 17.62 -3.58 12.58
CA CYS A 102 16.70 -4.70 12.66
C CYS A 102 15.71 -4.43 13.80
N VAL A 103 14.43 -4.38 13.49
CA VAL A 103 13.36 -3.98 14.43
C VAL A 103 12.44 -5.15 14.80
N GLY A 104 12.50 -6.26 14.07
CA GLY A 104 11.76 -7.46 14.44
C GLY A 104 11.70 -8.51 13.33
N PHE A 105 10.52 -9.06 13.10
CA PHE A 105 10.28 -10.10 12.10
C PHE A 105 9.04 -9.81 11.27
N ILE A 106 9.04 -10.34 10.04
CA ILE A 106 7.84 -10.48 9.22
C ILE A 106 7.68 -11.95 8.86
N LEU A 107 6.47 -12.47 9.05
CA LEU A 107 6.14 -13.89 8.89
C LEU A 107 5.17 -14.06 7.73
N VAL A 108 5.59 -14.80 6.72
CA VAL A 108 4.77 -15.07 5.53
C VAL A 108 4.27 -16.50 5.58
N PRO A 109 2.96 -16.76 5.42
CA PRO A 109 2.43 -18.11 5.36
C PRO A 109 3.19 -18.96 4.33
N VAL A 110 3.47 -20.21 4.66
CA VAL A 110 4.13 -21.14 3.71
C VAL A 110 3.20 -21.48 2.54
N GLU A 111 1.90 -21.58 2.80
CA GLU A 111 0.90 -21.79 1.75
C GLU A 111 0.48 -20.44 1.13
N GLY A 112 0.28 -20.41 -0.18
CA GLY A 112 -0.24 -19.23 -0.88
C GLY A 112 0.82 -18.30 -1.48
N TYR A 113 2.11 -18.48 -1.16
CA TYR A 113 3.19 -17.61 -1.64
C TYR A 113 4.35 -18.41 -2.23
N ASP A 114 4.55 -18.31 -3.55
CA ASP A 114 5.68 -18.93 -4.25
C ASP A 114 7.01 -18.23 -3.94
N GLU A 115 6.97 -16.90 -3.79
CA GLU A 115 8.13 -16.04 -3.52
C GLU A 115 7.91 -15.23 -2.21
N PRO A 116 8.06 -15.87 -1.04
CA PRO A 116 7.64 -15.29 0.23
C PRO A 116 8.41 -14.02 0.61
N LEU A 117 9.69 -13.90 0.23
CA LEU A 117 10.46 -12.68 0.50
C LEU A 117 9.98 -11.49 -0.34
N GLU A 118 9.58 -11.73 -1.59
CA GLU A 118 9.03 -10.71 -2.47
C GLU A 118 7.66 -10.26 -1.97
N ALA A 119 6.80 -11.21 -1.57
CA ALA A 119 5.52 -10.90 -0.94
C ALA A 119 5.67 -10.07 0.34
N ALA A 120 6.63 -10.42 1.21
CA ALA A 120 6.94 -9.63 2.40
C ALA A 120 7.37 -8.20 2.05
N ASN A 121 8.28 -8.02 1.08
CA ASN A 121 8.73 -6.69 0.69
C ASN A 121 7.64 -5.87 -0.02
N SER A 122 6.76 -6.51 -0.80
CA SER A 122 5.59 -5.87 -1.40
C SER A 122 4.65 -5.33 -0.32
N TYR A 123 4.31 -6.16 0.68
CA TYR A 123 3.50 -5.73 1.82
C TYR A 123 4.18 -4.59 2.61
N LEU A 124 5.48 -4.69 2.89
CA LEU A 124 6.23 -3.64 3.59
C LEU A 124 6.35 -2.35 2.79
N SER A 125 6.29 -2.40 1.45
CA SER A 125 6.20 -1.20 0.61
C SER A 125 4.91 -0.45 0.91
N SER A 126 3.77 -1.14 0.98
CA SER A 126 2.49 -0.53 1.34
C SER A 126 2.48 0.00 2.78
N VAL A 127 3.06 -0.74 3.74
CA VAL A 127 3.24 -0.24 5.12
C VAL A 127 4.10 1.02 5.15
N THR A 128 5.15 1.06 4.34
CA THR A 128 6.05 2.22 4.20
C THR A 128 5.30 3.43 3.67
N ASP A 129 4.50 3.25 2.61
CA ASP A 129 3.66 4.31 2.05
C ASP A 129 2.67 4.84 3.09
N TRP A 130 1.97 3.95 3.80
CA TRP A 130 1.04 4.33 4.86
C TRP A 130 1.73 5.11 5.99
N CYS A 131 2.88 4.65 6.48
CA CYS A 131 3.64 5.35 7.52
C CYS A 131 4.11 6.75 7.10
N ASN A 132 4.31 6.98 5.80
CA ASN A 132 4.72 8.27 5.27
C ASN A 132 3.53 9.16 4.85
N GLY A 133 2.29 8.71 5.06
CA GLY A 133 1.09 9.45 4.67
C GLY A 133 0.84 9.47 3.16
N SER A 134 1.42 8.52 2.41
CA SER A 134 1.17 8.32 0.98
C SER A 134 -0.20 7.67 0.77
N ILE A 135 -1.26 8.37 1.16
CA ILE A 135 -2.65 7.92 1.03
C ILE A 135 -3.39 8.90 0.15
N TYR A 136 -4.15 8.36 -0.80
CA TYR A 136 -4.70 9.12 -1.91
C TYR A 136 -6.14 8.71 -2.23
N GLY A 137 -6.83 9.60 -2.92
CA GLY A 137 -8.06 9.31 -3.64
C GLY A 137 -8.09 10.02 -4.97
N TYR A 138 -9.06 9.67 -5.80
CA TYR A 138 -9.30 10.33 -7.07
C TYR A 138 -10.74 10.84 -7.15
N THR A 139 -10.92 11.87 -7.95
CA THR A 139 -12.23 12.33 -8.43
C THR A 139 -12.21 12.45 -9.95
N ILE A 140 -13.29 12.06 -10.59
CA ILE A 140 -13.48 12.16 -12.05
C ILE A 140 -14.66 13.08 -12.30
N ALA A 141 -14.48 14.08 -13.15
CA ALA A 141 -15.52 15.01 -13.57
C ALA A 141 -15.64 15.04 -15.11
N ASP A 142 -16.80 15.44 -15.61
CA ASP A 142 -17.01 15.73 -17.03
C ASP A 142 -16.52 17.13 -17.44
N ASP A 143 -16.75 17.50 -18.70
CA ASP A 143 -16.36 18.79 -19.28
C ASP A 143 -17.20 19.97 -18.77
N ASP A 144 -18.39 19.70 -18.22
CA ASP A 144 -19.23 20.67 -17.52
C ASP A 144 -18.81 20.85 -16.05
N GLY A 145 -17.86 20.04 -15.56
CA GLY A 145 -17.35 20.05 -14.20
C GLY A 145 -18.24 19.31 -13.20
N GLU A 146 -19.18 18.47 -13.67
CA GLU A 146 -19.97 17.59 -12.82
C GLU A 146 -19.14 16.36 -12.43
N GLN A 147 -19.00 16.12 -11.13
CA GLN A 147 -18.29 14.95 -10.61
C GLN A 147 -19.10 13.68 -10.91
N LEU A 148 -18.51 12.77 -11.68
CA LEU A 148 -19.11 11.53 -12.13
C LEU A 148 -18.77 10.35 -11.22
N ASP A 149 -17.54 10.30 -10.72
CA ASP A 149 -17.08 9.23 -9.82
C ASP A 149 -15.98 9.71 -8.88
N SER A 150 -15.78 8.98 -7.79
CA SER A 150 -14.65 9.17 -6.88
C SER A 150 -14.43 7.94 -6.02
N CYS A 151 -13.17 7.62 -5.75
CA CYS A 151 -12.80 6.60 -4.79
C CYS A 151 -11.58 7.06 -3.98
N TRP A 152 -11.51 6.63 -2.72
CA TRP A 152 -10.57 7.11 -1.72
C TRP A 152 -9.96 5.95 -0.93
N GLY A 153 -8.92 6.20 -0.13
CA GLY A 153 -8.25 5.19 0.68
C GLY A 153 -7.19 4.35 -0.03
N PHE A 154 -6.59 4.84 -1.11
CA PHE A 154 -5.51 4.14 -1.81
C PHE A 154 -4.16 4.43 -1.14
N VAL A 155 -3.49 3.39 -0.65
CA VAL A 155 -2.12 3.49 -0.13
C VAL A 155 -1.13 3.35 -1.29
N GLY A 156 -0.35 4.40 -1.54
CA GLY A 156 0.63 4.48 -2.62
C GLY A 156 0.09 5.16 -3.88
N PHE A 157 0.91 6.01 -4.51
CA PHE A 157 0.48 6.85 -5.64
C PHE A 157 0.18 6.01 -6.89
N GLU A 158 0.98 4.97 -7.15
CA GLU A 158 0.80 4.11 -8.32
C GLU A 158 -0.56 3.41 -8.32
N TRP A 159 -1.05 3.02 -7.15
CA TRP A 159 -2.35 2.34 -6.99
C TRP A 159 -3.53 3.26 -7.28
N VAL A 160 -3.52 4.50 -6.76
CA VAL A 160 -4.57 5.48 -7.07
C VAL A 160 -4.55 5.89 -8.54
N GLU A 161 -3.35 6.04 -9.12
CA GLU A 161 -3.21 6.44 -10.52
C GLU A 161 -3.78 5.35 -11.46
N GLN A 162 -3.46 4.08 -11.19
CA GLN A 162 -3.98 2.96 -11.95
C GLN A 162 -5.51 2.83 -11.80
N ALA A 163 -6.03 2.91 -10.57
CA ALA A 163 -7.46 2.83 -10.30
C ALA A 163 -8.24 3.98 -10.97
N ALA A 164 -7.71 5.20 -10.92
CA ALA A 164 -8.33 6.36 -11.55
C ALA A 164 -8.40 6.21 -13.09
N LYS A 165 -7.34 5.69 -13.72
CA LYS A 165 -7.31 5.40 -15.16
C LYS A 165 -8.34 4.32 -15.53
N GLU A 166 -8.42 3.24 -14.77
CA GLU A 166 -9.38 2.16 -15.00
C GLU A 166 -10.83 2.63 -14.82
N ALA A 167 -11.10 3.41 -13.77
CA ALA A 167 -12.42 3.98 -13.52
C ALA A 167 -12.84 4.95 -14.63
N ALA A 168 -11.94 5.84 -15.08
CA ALA A 168 -12.21 6.74 -16.20
C ALA A 168 -12.49 5.97 -17.50
N GLN A 169 -11.72 4.92 -17.80
CA GLN A 169 -11.96 4.08 -18.97
C GLN A 169 -13.31 3.34 -18.87
N ALA A 170 -13.63 2.77 -17.72
CA ALA A 170 -14.90 2.10 -17.49
C ALA A 170 -16.08 3.08 -17.64
N LEU A 171 -15.93 4.31 -17.13
CA LEU A 171 -16.88 5.39 -17.35
C LEU A 171 -17.02 5.70 -18.84
N LEU A 172 -15.96 5.82 -19.63
CA LEU A 172 -16.09 6.05 -21.09
C LEU A 172 -16.79 4.90 -21.83
N GLU A 173 -16.64 3.66 -21.36
CA GLU A 173 -17.36 2.51 -21.93
C GLU A 173 -18.86 2.51 -21.59
N HIS A 174 -19.25 3.08 -20.43
CA HIS A 174 -20.60 3.00 -19.86
C HIS A 174 -21.38 4.34 -19.89
N LEU A 175 -20.71 5.49 -19.96
CA LEU A 175 -21.20 6.79 -20.42
C LEU A 175 -21.44 6.61 -21.92
N PRO A 176 -22.68 6.37 -22.35
CA PRO A 176 -22.92 5.83 -23.69
C PRO A 176 -22.51 6.90 -24.72
N LYS A 177 -22.35 6.61 -26.02
CA LYS A 177 -23.44 6.41 -26.99
C LYS A 177 -24.79 7.13 -26.71
N GLN A 178 -24.90 7.94 -25.67
CA GLN A 178 -26.06 8.73 -25.23
C GLN A 178 -26.18 10.00 -26.08
N LEU A 179 -25.12 10.36 -26.82
CA LEU A 179 -25.17 11.34 -27.89
C LEU A 179 -25.73 10.81 -29.22
N GLU A 180 -25.78 9.49 -29.47
CA GLU A 180 -26.41 8.97 -30.71
C GLU A 180 -27.95 8.86 -30.63
N ILE A 181 -28.53 8.90 -29.42
CA ILE A 181 -30.00 8.83 -29.24
C ILE A 181 -30.63 10.22 -29.04
N ALA A 182 -29.82 11.29 -29.02
CA ALA A 182 -30.30 12.69 -29.05
C ALA A 182 -30.43 13.27 -30.47
N GLY A 183 -30.32 12.42 -31.51
CA GLY A 183 -30.88 12.60 -32.86
C GLY A 183 -30.58 13.91 -33.59
N LEU A 184 -29.51 13.95 -34.39
CA LEU A 184 -29.31 14.76 -35.61
C LEU A 184 -27.95 14.36 -36.21
N SER A 185 -27.79 14.01 -37.49
CA SER A 185 -28.30 14.79 -38.62
C SER A 185 -28.31 14.06 -39.98
N VAL A 186 -29.25 14.52 -40.82
CA VAL A 186 -29.28 14.57 -42.30
C VAL A 186 -29.41 13.25 -43.07
#